data_AF-W2YSW5-F1
#
_entry.id   AF-W2YSW5-F1
#
_cell.length_a   1.000
_cell.length_b   1.000
_cell.length_c   1.000
_cell.angle_alpha   90.00
_cell.angle_beta   90.00
_cell.angle_gamma   90.00
#
_symmetry.space_group_name_H-M   'P 1'
#
loop_
_entity.id
_entity.type
_entity.pdbx_description
1 polymer ?
#
loop_
_entity_poly.entity_id
_entity_poly.type
_entity_poly.pdbx_seq_one_letter_code
_entity_poly.pdbx_strand_id
1 'polypeptide(L)' 'MEVLKTTAISEKAAAKLLKKFVDSKEGEENTDLMMNEEVTFQLTQVLAHLEGKKPQIQRQQDEYQYEQY' A
#
# COMPACT_ATOMS: atom_id res chain seq x y z
N MET A 1 6.87 -9.74 -18.59
CA MET A 1 6.47 -8.41 -19.12
C MET A 1 7.72 -7.72 -19.63
N GLU A 2 7.72 -7.25 -20.87
CA GLU A 2 8.78 -6.38 -21.38
C GLU A 2 8.49 -4.93 -20.98
N VAL A 3 9.49 -4.25 -20.41
CA VAL A 3 9.36 -2.83 -20.04
C VAL A 3 9.72 -1.98 -21.26
N LEU A 4 8.72 -1.34 -21.86
CA LEU A 4 8.91 -0.52 -23.07
C LEU A 4 9.60 0.83 -22.77
N LYS A 5 9.34 1.42 -21.60
CA LYS A 5 9.90 2.70 -21.19
C LYS A 5 9.74 2.92 -19.68
N THR A 6 10.76 3.53 -19.07
CA THR A 6 10.73 4.01 -17.68
C THR A 6 10.84 5.53 -17.67
N THR A 7 10.12 6.21 -16.77
CA THR A 7 10.21 7.66 -16.60
C THR A 7 10.10 7.99 -15.12
N ALA A 8 11.02 8.82 -14.62
CA ALA A 8 10.97 9.30 -13.25
C ALA A 8 9.76 10.22 -13.05
N ILE A 9 9.06 10.06 -11.93
CA ILE A 9 7.95 10.91 -11.53
C ILE A 9 8.30 11.62 -10.23
N SER A 10 7.70 12.79 -10.00
CA SER A 10 7.83 13.49 -8.73
C SER A 10 7.06 12.78 -7.63
N GLU A 11 7.47 12.97 -6.37
CA GLU A 11 6.79 12.41 -5.19
C GLU A 11 5.31 12.80 -5.15
N LYS A 12 4.98 14.05 -5.51
CA LYS A 12 3.60 14.53 -5.63
C LYS A 12 2.78 13.75 -6.66
N ALA A 13 3.39 13.42 -7.80
CA ALA A 13 2.74 12.62 -8.84
C ALA A 13 2.59 11.16 -8.38
N ALA A 14 3.60 10.61 -7.71
CA ALA A 14 3.56 9.27 -7.11
C ALA A 14 2.43 9.16 -6.07
N ALA A 15 2.33 10.12 -5.15
CA ALA A 15 1.27 10.17 -4.14
C ALA A 15 -0.13 10.17 -4.77
N LYS A 16 -0.32 10.98 -5.82
CA LYS A 16 -1.61 11.07 -6.53
C LYS A 16 -1.98 9.76 -7.22
N LEU A 17 -1.00 9.07 -7.83
CA LEU A 17 -1.23 7.78 -8.48
C LEU A 17 -1.53 6.68 -7.45
N LEU A 18 -0.72 6.62 -6.40
CA LEU A 18 -0.86 5.63 -5.34
C LEU A 18 -2.22 5.76 -4.63
N LYS A 19 -2.64 6.98 -4.29
CA LYS A 19 -3.95 7.23 -3.68
C LYS A 19 -5.09 6.71 -4.56
N LYS A 20 -5.09 7.05 -5.86
CA LYS A 20 -6.11 6.56 -6.80
C LYS A 20 -6.14 5.04 -6.91
N PHE A 21 -4.98 4.41 -6.83
CA PHE A 21 -4.85 2.96 -6.92
C PHE A 21 -5.43 2.27 -5.68
N VAL A 22 -5.11 2.76 -4.48
CA VAL A 22 -5.69 2.29 -3.22
C VAL A 22 -7.22 2.49 -3.22
N ASP A 23 -7.69 3.71 -3.52
CA ASP A 23 -9.13 4.03 -3.58
C ASP A 23 -9.88 3.09 -4.55
N SER A 24 -9.27 2.76 -5.69
CA SER A 24 -9.85 1.86 -6.69
C SER A 24 -9.89 0.40 -6.25
N LYS A 25 -9.03 0.00 -5.30
CA LYS A 25 -8.83 -1.39 -4.90
C LYS A 25 -9.55 -1.72 -3.60
N GLU A 26 -9.77 -0.73 -2.73
CA GLU A 26 -10.71 -0.83 -1.61
C GLU A 26 -12.17 -0.98 -2.08
N GLY A 27 -12.52 -0.40 -3.23
CA GLY A 27 -13.85 -0.53 -3.84
C GLY A 27 -14.00 -1.71 -4.82
N GLU A 28 -13.02 -2.61 -4.91
CA GLU A 28 -13.07 -3.78 -5.80
C GLU A 28 -13.92 -4.88 -5.19
N GLU A 29 -15.01 -5.27 -5.85
CA GLU A 29 -15.89 -6.36 -5.40
C GLU A 29 -15.45 -7.73 -5.92
N ASN A 30 -14.54 -7.77 -6.90
CA ASN A 30 -13.98 -9.01 -7.40
C ASN A 30 -12.91 -9.55 -6.42
N THR A 31 -13.25 -10.62 -5.71
CA THR A 31 -12.39 -11.27 -4.70
C THR A 31 -11.04 -11.73 -5.23
N ASP A 32 -10.94 -12.05 -6.53
CA ASP A 32 -9.66 -12.46 -7.14
C ASP A 32 -8.74 -11.25 -7.41
N LEU A 33 -9.29 -10.03 -7.40
CA LEU A 33 -8.61 -8.77 -7.74
C LEU A 33 -8.49 -7.81 -6.55
N MET A 34 -9.11 -8.14 -5.41
CA MET A 34 -8.98 -7.40 -4.16
C MET A 34 -7.53 -7.44 -3.67
N MET A 35 -7.10 -6.34 -3.06
CA MET A 35 -5.83 -6.34 -2.33
C MET A 35 -5.99 -7.11 -1.04
N ASN A 36 -4.95 -7.88 -0.69
CA ASN A 36 -4.86 -8.36 0.68
C ASN A 36 -4.59 -7.18 1.64
N GLU A 37 -4.88 -7.40 2.91
CA GLU A 37 -4.75 -6.38 3.96
C GLU A 37 -3.30 -5.92 4.13
N GLU A 38 -2.34 -6.83 3.96
CA GLU A 38 -0.91 -6.52 4.06
C GLU A 38 -0.44 -5.52 2.99
N VAL A 39 -0.82 -5.72 1.72
CA VAL A 39 -0.48 -4.83 0.62
C VAL A 39 -1.16 -3.48 0.83
N THR A 40 -2.42 -3.47 1.26
CA THR A 40 -3.15 -2.23 1.57
C THR A 40 -2.45 -1.42 2.66
N PHE A 41 -2.01 -2.11 3.74
CA PHE A 41 -1.24 -1.50 4.81
C PHE A 41 0.09 -0.91 4.31
N GLN A 42 0.87 -1.68 3.56
CA GLN A 42 2.15 -1.23 3.00
C GLN A 42 1.99 -0.01 2.09
N LEU A 43 1.00 -0.03 1.19
CA LEU A 43 0.72 1.10 0.28
C LEU A 43 0.30 2.36 1.06
N THR A 44 -0.43 2.19 2.16
CA THR A 44 -0.81 3.31 3.05
C THR A 44 0.42 3.93 3.72
N GLN A 45 1.40 3.12 4.16
CA GLN A 45 2.66 3.64 4.72
C GLN A 45 3.46 4.43 3.68
N VAL A 46 3.53 3.93 2.44
CA VAL A 46 4.21 4.61 1.34
C VAL A 46 3.51 5.93 1.02
N LEU A 47 2.18 5.96 0.97
CA LEU A 47 1.41 7.18 0.75
C LEU A 47 1.67 8.21 1.86
N ALA A 48 1.67 7.78 3.13
CA ALA A 48 1.99 8.66 4.25
C ALA A 48 3.39 9.28 4.11
N HIS A 49 4.39 8.49 3.72
CA HIS A 49 5.74 8.97 3.46
C HIS A 49 5.78 10.02 2.33
N LEU A 50 5.12 9.75 1.19
CA LEU A 50 5.06 10.67 0.05
C LEU A 50 4.29 11.97 0.36
N GLU A 51 3.38 11.95 1.32
CA GLU A 51 2.65 13.14 1.81
C GLU A 51 3.41 13.88 2.93
N GLY A 52 4.61 13.43 3.31
CA GLY A 52 5.39 14.02 4.41
C GLY A 52 4.79 13.78 5.79
N LYS A 53 3.86 12.83 5.92
CA LYS A 53 3.29 12.39 7.20
C LYS A 53 4.20 11.33 7.82
N LYS A 54 4.23 11.25 9.16
CA LYS A 54 4.88 10.12 9.83
C LYS A 54 4.14 8.84 9.42
N PRO A 55 4.84 7.82 8.86
CA PRO A 55 4.25 6.52 8.62
C PRO A 55 3.71 5.98 9.95
N GLN A 56 2.44 5.60 10.00
CA GLN A 56 1.89 4.94 11.17
C GLN A 56 2.40 3.50 11.18
N ILE A 57 3.60 3.29 11.71
CA ILE A 57 4.10 1.95 12.03
C ILE A 57 3.27 1.46 13.22
N GLN A 58 2.04 1.00 12.98
CA GLN A 58 1.42 0.06 13.89
C GLN A 58 2.26 -1.20 13.76
N ARG A 59 3.17 -1.42 14.72
CA ARG A 59 3.72 -2.75 14.90
C ARG A 59 2.51 -3.64 15.13
N GLN A 60 2.29 -4.63 14.27
CA GLN A 60 1.66 -5.88 14.70
C GLN A 60 2.53 -6.42 15.83
N GLN A 61 2.31 -5.94 17.05
CA GLN A 61 2.93 -6.46 18.25
C GLN A 61 1.99 -7.44 18.98
N ASP A 62 0.81 -7.72 18.42
CA ASP A 62 -0.24 -8.49 19.10
C ASP A 62 -0.71 -9.79 18.40
N GLU A 63 -0.03 -10.29 17.36
CA GLU A 63 -0.47 -11.55 16.68
C GLU A 63 0.60 -12.65 16.50
N TYR A 64 1.77 -12.53 17.13
CA TYR A 64 2.75 -13.65 17.20
C TYR A 64 2.94 -14.20 18.63
N GLN A 65 1.88 -14.17 19.46
CA GLN A 65 1.86 -14.81 20.79
C GLN A 65 0.90 -15.98 20.93
N TYR A 66 0.36 -16.51 19.83
CA TYR A 66 -0.28 -17.83 19.84
C TYR A 66 0.57 -18.81 19.04
N GLU A 67 0.74 -20.01 19.60
CA GLU A 67 1.51 -21.16 19.08
C GLU A 67 3.00 -21.22 19.47
N GLN A 68 3.23 -21.31 20.78
CA GLN A 68 4.22 -22.25 21.33
C GLN A 68 3.47 -23.25 22.22
N TYR A 69 3.02 -24.35 21.62
CA TYR A 69 2.73 -25.61 22.31
C TYR A 69 3.97 -26.50 22.22
#